data_AF-A0A0B7C4I1-F1
#
_entry.id   AF-A0A0B7C4I1-F1
#
_cell.length_a   1.000
_cell.length_b   1.000
_cell.length_c   1.000
_cell.angle_alpha   90.00
_cell.angle_beta   90.00
_cell.angle_gamma   90.00
#
_symmetry.space_group_name_H-M   'P 1'
#
loop_
_entity.id
_entity.type
_entity.pdbx_description
1 polymer ?
#
loop_
_entity_poly.entity_id
_entity_poly.type
_entity_poly.pdbx_seq_one_letter_code
_entity_poly.pdbx_strand_id
1 'polypeptide(L)' 'PSSSKLPKDPIQLIIHDMRFCLIAQIPPKILLSWNIEDLRRFGAREGKFCFEGGARCGKGSGIYALQSEQAEDIA' A
#
# COMPACT_ATOMS: atom_id res chain seq x y z
N PRO A 1 6.54 -12.00 -3.53
CA PRO A 1 7.20 -12.32 -2.25
C PRO A 1 6.23 -13.04 -1.30
N SER A 2 6.59 -14.23 -0.83
CA SER A 2 5.74 -15.20 -0.13
C SER A 2 5.41 -14.85 1.34
N SER A 3 5.72 -13.64 1.81
CA SER A 3 5.54 -13.23 3.22
C SER A 3 4.61 -12.04 3.44
N SER A 4 3.98 -11.50 2.39
CA SER A 4 3.00 -10.42 2.54
C SER A 4 1.75 -10.95 3.25
N LYS A 5 1.68 -10.80 4.58
CA LYS A 5 0.52 -11.16 5.42
C LYS A 5 -0.62 -10.15 5.24
N LEU A 6 -0.98 -9.81 4.00
CA LEU A 6 -2.17 -9.04 3.73
C LEU A 6 -3.37 -9.99 3.66
N PRO A 7 -4.52 -9.60 4.25
CA PRO A 7 -5.73 -10.37 4.12
C PRO A 7 -6.11 -10.51 2.64
N LYS A 8 -6.76 -11.63 2.29
CA LYS A 8 -7.27 -11.89 0.94
C LYS A 8 -8.56 -11.13 0.63
N ASP A 9 -9.16 -10.51 1.64
CA ASP A 9 -10.38 -9.71 1.53
C ASP A 9 -10.14 -8.41 0.77
N PRO A 10 -11.19 -7.77 0.21
CA PRO A 10 -11.06 -6.46 -0.39
C PRO A 10 -10.46 -5.45 0.59
N ILE A 11 -9.30 -4.91 0.19
CA ILE A 11 -8.57 -3.88 0.91
C ILE A 11 -8.54 -2.60 0.09
N GLN A 12 -8.56 -1.46 0.78
CA GLN A 12 -8.47 -0.16 0.14
C GLN A 12 -7.17 0.52 0.54
N LEU A 13 -6.45 1.05 -0.45
CA LEU A 13 -5.38 2.00 -0.22
C LEU A 13 -5.97 3.41 -0.22
N ILE A 14 -5.82 4.11 0.89
CA ILE A 14 -6.15 5.53 1.00
C ILE A 14 -4.85 6.31 1.05
N ILE A 15 -4.73 7.30 0.17
CA ILE A 15 -3.66 8.29 0.21
C ILE A 15 -4.29 9.56 0.75
N HIS A 16 -3.82 10.01 1.91
CA HIS A 16 -4.30 11.24 2.54
C HIS A 16 -3.13 11.97 3.15
N ASP A 17 -3.01 13.26 2.83
CA ASP A 17 -1.86 14.08 3.18
C ASP A 17 -0.56 13.40 2.70
N MET A 18 0.40 13.13 3.57
CA MET A 18 1.66 12.45 3.22
C MET A 18 1.70 10.99 3.68
N ARG A 19 0.55 10.31 3.71
CA ARG A 19 0.44 8.95 4.22
C ARG A 19 -0.34 8.01 3.31
N PHE A 20 0.21 6.82 3.12
CA PHE A 20 -0.48 5.67 2.55
C PHE A 20 -1.08 4.86 3.69
N CYS A 21 -2.36 4.54 3.63
CA CYS A 21 -3.08 3.75 4.63
C CYS A 21 -3.77 2.58 3.94
N LEU A 22 -3.41 1.35 4.33
CA LEU A 22 -4.09 0.16 3.86
C LEU A 22 -5.18 -0.24 4.85
N ILE A 23 -6.42 -0.31 4.39
CA ILE A 23 -7.61 -0.46 5.23
C ILE A 23 -8.39 -1.71 4.82
N ALA A 24 -8.71 -2.57 5.79
CA ALA A 24 -9.74 -3.60 5.62
C ALA A 24 -11.12 -2.94 5.73
N GLN A 25 -12.04 -3.27 4.82
CA GLN A 25 -13.36 -2.62 4.76
C GLN A 25 -14.33 -3.11 5.84
N ILE A 26 -14.24 -4.40 6.24
CA ILE A 26 -15.22 -5.02 7.14
C ILE A 26 -14.52 -5.92 8.19
N PRO A 27 -14.52 -5.54 9.48
CA PRO A 27 -14.82 -4.19 9.98
C PRO A 27 -13.73 -3.19 9.53
N PRO A 28 -14.06 -1.89 9.40
CA PRO A 28 -13.09 -0.85 9.04
C PRO A 28 -11.89 -0.84 9.98
N LYS A 29 -10.70 -1.18 9.47
CA LYS A 29 -9.47 -1.19 10.27
C LYS A 29 -8.24 -0.88 9.43
N ILE A 30 -7.40 0.04 9.92
CA ILE A 30 -6.07 0.28 9.35
C ILE A 30 -5.19 -0.95 9.64
N LEU A 31 -4.76 -1.61 8.56
CA LEU A 31 -3.87 -2.76 8.60
C LEU A 31 -2.42 -2.33 8.69
N LEU A 32 -2.03 -1.38 7.84
CA LEU A 32 -0.68 -0.83 7.73
C LEU A 32 -0.77 0.64 7.29
N SER A 33 0.25 1.41 7.64
CA SER A 33 0.40 2.79 7.20
C SER A 33 1.87 3.14 6.93
N TRP A 34 2.12 3.99 5.95
CA TRP A 34 3.45 4.45 5.57
C TRP A 34 3.44 5.95 5.39
N ASN A 35 4.46 6.64 5.92
CA ASN A 35 4.72 8.01 5.49
C ASN A 35 5.36 7.95 4.10
N ILE A 36 4.94 8.82 3.19
CA ILE A 36 5.45 8.86 1.81
C ILE A 36 6.97 9.09 1.80
N GLU A 37 7.48 9.90 2.73
CA GLU A 37 8.92 10.19 2.89
C GLU A 37 9.78 8.96 3.29
N ASP A 38 9.14 7.92 3.83
CA ASP A 38 9.78 6.66 4.20
C ASP A 38 9.69 5.59 3.10
N LEU A 39 8.95 5.86 2.02
CA LEU A 39 8.91 5.03 0.84
C LEU A 39 10.16 5.23 0.00
N ARG A 40 10.66 4.14 -0.58
CA ARG A 40 11.80 4.17 -1.50
C ARG A 40 11.37 4.51 -2.92
N ARG A 41 10.19 4.03 -3.31
CA ARG A 41 9.58 4.23 -4.63
C ARG A 41 8.09 3.86 -4.57
N PHE A 42 7.31 4.44 -5.46
CA PHE A 42 5.93 4.05 -5.75
C PHE A 42 5.59 4.38 -7.21
N GLY A 43 4.50 3.82 -7.73
CA GLY A 43 3.98 4.11 -9.07
C GLY A 43 3.08 3.00 -9.61
N ALA A 44 2.44 3.29 -10.73
CA ALA A 44 1.58 2.33 -11.43
C ALA A 44 2.32 1.53 -12.50
N ARG A 45 1.89 0.27 -12.67
CA ARG A 45 2.30 -0.59 -13.78
C ARG A 45 1.26 -1.69 -14.01
N GLU A 46 0.77 -1.80 -15.25
CA GLU A 46 -0.10 -2.90 -15.69
C GLU A 46 -1.37 -3.06 -14.81
N GLY A 47 -2.05 -1.96 -14.49
CA GLY A 47 -3.25 -1.95 -13.63
C GLY A 47 -2.96 -2.21 -12.15
N LYS A 48 -1.70 -2.11 -11.73
CA LYS A 48 -1.29 -2.29 -10.34
C LYS A 48 -0.59 -1.05 -9.82
N PHE A 49 -0.97 -0.61 -8.64
CA PHE A 49 -0.22 0.38 -7.89
C PHE A 49 0.79 -0.33 -7.00
N CYS A 50 2.08 -0.05 -7.20
CA CYS A 50 3.19 -0.68 -6.52
C CYS A 50 3.94 0.34 -5.66
N PHE A 51 4.37 -0.06 -4.47
CA PHE A 51 5.23 0.77 -3.62
C PHE A 51 6.16 -0.05 -2.75
N GLU A 52 7.30 0.53 -2.39
CA GLU A 52 8.33 -0.09 -1.55
C GLU A 52 8.54 0.72 -0.28
N GLY A 53 8.13 0.16 0.87
CA GLY A 53 8.43 0.72 2.18
C GLY A 53 9.89 0.52 2.56
N GLY A 54 10.58 1.60 2.94
CA GLY A 54 11.95 1.55 3.43
C GLY A 54 12.09 0.89 4.80
N ALA A 55 13.32 0.74 5.28
CA ALA A 55 13.59 0.12 6.59
C ALA A 55 12.93 0.86 7.77
N ARG A 56 12.74 2.19 7.65
CA ARG A 56 12.06 3.02 8.65
C ARG A 56 10.56 2.72 8.80
N CYS A 57 9.97 2.02 7.83
CA CYS A 57 8.56 1.62 7.86
C CYS A 57 8.27 0.43 8.82
N GLY A 58 9.31 -0.21 9.39
CA GLY A 58 9.14 -1.32 10.34
C GLY A 58 8.32 -2.47 9.76
N LYS A 59 7.12 -2.71 10.31
CA LYS A 59 6.18 -3.73 9.81
C LYS A 59 5.69 -3.48 8.38
N GLY A 60 5.79 -2.23 7.92
CA GLY A 60 5.52 -1.81 6.55
C GLY A 60 6.72 -1.88 5.61
N SER A 61 7.86 -2.43 6.03
CA SER A 61 9.01 -2.58 5.13
C SER A 61 8.75 -3.65 4.05
N GLY A 62 9.23 -3.40 2.83
CA GLY A 62 9.09 -4.33 1.71
C GLY A 62 8.23 -3.80 0.56
N ILE A 63 7.96 -4.68 -0.41
CA ILE A 63 7.27 -4.35 -1.66
C ILE A 63 5.81 -4.77 -1.58
N TYR A 64 4.92 -3.86 -1.97
CA TYR A 64 3.49 -4.03 -2.04
C TYR A 64 3.02 -3.77 -3.48
N ALA A 65 2.05 -4.56 -3.94
CA ALA A 65 1.42 -4.40 -5.24
C ALA A 65 -0.09 -4.62 -5.09
N LEU A 66 -0.87 -3.61 -5.44
CA LEU A 66 -2.33 -3.60 -5.33
C LEU A 66 -2.91 -3.55 -6.73
N GLN A 67 -3.77 -4.51 -7.07
CA GLN A 67 -4.54 -4.42 -8.30
C GLN A 67 -5.62 -3.34 -8.14
N SER A 68 -5.67 -2.37 -9.05
CA SER A 68 -6.66 -1.31 -9.04
C SER A 68 -6.82 -0.72 -10.44
N GLU A 69 -8.05 -0.47 -10.88
CA GLU A 69 -8.33 0.27 -12.11
C GLU A 69 -7.94 1.75 -12.02
N GLN A 70 -7.78 2.26 -10.79
CA GLN A 70 -7.37 3.63 -10.51
C GLN A 70 -5.84 3.75 -10.32
N ALA A 71 -5.08 2.67 -10.55
CA ALA A 71 -3.66 2.65 -10.23
C ALA A 71 -2.90 3.76 -10.97
N GLU A 72 -3.15 3.90 -12.27
CA GLU A 72 -2.51 4.88 -13.15
C GLU A 72 -2.89 6.34 -12.78
N ASP A 73 -4.07 6.57 -12.22
CA ASP A 73 -4.54 7.91 -11.81
C ASP A 73 -3.85 8.43 -10.54
N ILE A 74 -3.38 7.50 -9.68
CA ILE A 74 -2.78 7.81 -8.38
C ILE A 74 -1.25 7.66 -8.36
N ALA A 75 -0.64 7.40 -9.53
CA ALA A 75 0.79 7.15 -9.71
C ALA A 75 1.67 8.38 -9.51
#